data_AF-A0A024GLS9-F1
#
_entry.id   AF-A0A024GLS9-F1
#
_cell.length_a   1.000
_cell.length_b   1.000
_cell.length_c   1.000
_cell.angle_alpha   90.00
_cell.angle_beta   90.00
_cell.angle_gamma   90.00
#
_symmetry.space_group_name_H-M   'P 1'
#
loop_
_entity.id
_entity.type
_entity.pdbx_description
1 polymer ?
#
loop_
_entity_poly.entity_id
_entity_poly.type
_entity_poly.pdbx_seq_one_letter_code
_entity_poly.pdbx_strand_id
1 'polypeptide(L)'
;MEPPVNGSTQSNPSANEARPDGEMCVRKMNQALANCVELVCPSIQYPPQYRLNPVQQDAADIAEIEKRLDTFFVHAKQLEIVLMNKAQRTSSITTERNELENEIRALEAELLEKNDLIEKYTDVVKGWESKFRRLETRLAQDNI
;
A
#
# COMPACT_ATOMS: atom_id res chain seq x y z
N MET A 1 12.34 -6.24 43.05
CA MET A 1 11.14 -6.93 42.57
C MET A 1 10.76 -6.29 41.25
N GLU A 2 11.13 -6.94 40.15
CA GLU A 2 10.73 -6.56 38.79
C GLU A 2 9.45 -7.34 38.44
N PRO A 3 8.48 -6.74 37.74
CA PRO A 3 7.41 -7.47 37.07
C PRO A 3 7.84 -7.88 35.64
N PRO A 4 7.23 -8.95 35.08
CA PRO A 4 7.77 -9.64 33.92
C PRO A 4 7.41 -8.99 32.58
N VAL A 5 8.35 -9.14 31.65
CA VAL A 5 8.20 -8.99 30.20
C VAL A 5 7.19 -9.99 29.65
N ASN A 6 6.19 -9.49 28.92
CA ASN A 6 5.47 -10.18 27.85
C ASN A 6 4.98 -9.06 26.93
N GLY A 7 5.46 -8.90 25.70
CA GLY A 7 5.50 -9.94 24.68
C GLY A 7 4.37 -9.66 23.69
N SER A 8 4.52 -8.61 22.90
CA SER A 8 3.74 -8.37 21.68
C SER A 8 4.60 -7.52 20.76
N THR A 9 5.64 -8.14 20.23
CA THR A 9 6.32 -7.67 19.03
C THR A 9 5.24 -7.56 17.95
N GLN A 10 4.71 -6.37 17.71
CA GLN A 10 4.04 -6.07 16.46
C GLN A 10 5.09 -6.29 15.38
N SER A 11 5.09 -7.49 14.81
CA SER A 11 5.72 -7.79 13.55
C SER A 11 5.05 -6.86 12.53
N ASN A 12 5.65 -5.70 12.28
CA ASN A 12 5.47 -5.00 11.03
C ASN A 12 5.64 -6.03 9.92
N PRO A 13 4.62 -6.33 9.09
CA PRO A 13 4.89 -6.93 7.81
C PRO A 13 5.41 -5.79 6.92
N SER A 14 6.64 -5.35 7.19
CA SER A 14 7.48 -4.72 6.17
C SER A 14 7.99 -5.84 5.27
N ALA A 15 7.05 -6.51 4.61
CA ALA A 15 7.31 -7.50 3.60
C ALA A 15 6.83 -6.88 2.31
N ASN A 16 7.82 -6.52 1.51
CA ASN A 16 7.74 -6.22 0.11
C ASN A 16 7.10 -7.43 -0.60
N GLU A 17 5.79 -7.62 -0.47
CA GLU A 17 5.03 -8.61 -1.24
C GLU A 17 5.02 -8.09 -2.68
N ALA A 18 6.11 -8.37 -3.38
CA ALA A 18 6.13 -8.48 -4.81
C ALA A 18 5.04 -9.49 -5.16
N ARG A 19 3.84 -8.99 -5.47
CA ARG A 19 2.75 -9.81 -5.97
C ARG A 19 3.30 -10.67 -7.12
N PRO A 20 3.02 -11.98 -7.13
CA PRO A 20 3.61 -12.93 -8.07
C PRO A 20 3.35 -12.54 -9.53
N ASP A 21 2.31 -11.75 -9.79
CA ASP A 21 1.89 -11.33 -11.13
C ASP A 21 2.93 -10.45 -11.83
N GLY A 22 3.48 -9.44 -11.14
CA GLY A 22 4.46 -8.53 -11.74
C GLY A 22 5.79 -9.22 -12.02
N GLU A 23 6.26 -10.02 -11.07
CA GLU A 23 7.49 -10.79 -11.19
C GLU A 23 7.39 -11.86 -12.30
N MET A 24 6.21 -12.50 -12.42
CA MET A 24 5.93 -13.44 -13.50
C MET A 24 5.88 -12.76 -14.86
N CYS A 25 5.31 -11.56 -14.97
CA CYS A 25 5.33 -10.77 -16.22
C CYS A 25 6.75 -10.41 -16.63
N VAL A 26 7.59 -9.97 -15.69
CA VAL A 26 9.02 -9.68 -15.95
C VAL A 26 9.75 -10.94 -16.40
N ARG A 27 9.55 -12.07 -15.73
CA ARG A 27 10.18 -13.34 -16.12
C ARG A 27 9.78 -13.75 -17.54
N LYS A 28 8.50 -13.68 -17.88
CA LYS A 28 7.99 -14.01 -19.22
C LYS A 28 8.52 -13.06 -20.29
N MET A 29 8.56 -11.76 -20.01
CA MET A 29 9.13 -10.74 -20.89
C MET A 29 10.61 -10.99 -21.15
N ASN A 30 11.39 -11.26 -20.09
CA ASN A 30 12.81 -11.56 -20.19
C ASN A 30 13.09 -12.86 -20.94
N GLN A 31 12.25 -13.89 -20.74
CA GLN A 31 12.34 -15.13 -21.51
C GLN A 31 12.07 -14.91 -23.00
N ALA A 32 11.05 -14.12 -23.35
CA ALA A 32 10.76 -13.78 -24.74
C ALA A 32 11.93 -13.02 -25.39
N LEU A 33 12.55 -12.09 -24.66
CA LEU A 33 13.74 -11.38 -25.12
C LEU A 33 14.94 -12.32 -25.32
N ALA A 34 15.19 -13.22 -24.37
CA ALA A 34 16.27 -14.21 -24.49
C ALA A 34 16.10 -15.08 -25.75
N ASN A 35 14.87 -15.51 -26.03
CA ASN A 35 14.55 -16.26 -27.23
C ASN A 35 14.77 -15.44 -28.52
N CYS A 36 14.55 -14.12 -28.51
CA CYS A 36 14.91 -13.26 -29.64
C CYS A 36 16.44 -13.18 -29.82
N VAL A 37 17.18 -13.01 -28.73
CA VAL A 37 18.64 -12.86 -28.75
C VAL A 37 19.33 -14.13 -29.25
N GLU A 38 18.83 -15.31 -28.87
CA GLU A 38 19.37 -16.60 -29.34
C GLU A 38 19.31 -16.75 -30.87
N LEU A 39 18.28 -16.18 -31.51
CA LEU A 39 18.12 -16.20 -32.96
C LEU A 39 19.12 -15.28 -33.67
N VAL A 40 19.37 -14.09 -33.10
CA VAL A 40 20.26 -13.07 -33.69
C VAL A 40 21.73 -13.38 -33.44
N CYS A 41 22.04 -13.98 -32.30
CA CYS A 41 23.38 -14.32 -31.85
C CYS A 41 23.54 -15.83 -31.66
N PRO A 42 23.50 -16.63 -32.74
CA PRO A 42 23.72 -18.06 -32.63
C PRO A 42 25.15 -18.35 -32.17
N SER A 43 25.34 -19.49 -31.50
CA SER A 43 26.67 -19.94 -31.07
C SER A 43 27.60 -20.08 -32.27
N ILE A 44 28.81 -19.53 -32.16
CA ILE A 44 29.81 -19.56 -33.23
C ILE A 44 30.25 -21.02 -33.44
N GLN A 45 29.91 -21.59 -34.61
CA GLN A 45 30.41 -22.91 -35.03
C GLN A 45 31.56 -22.76 -36.02
N TYR A 46 32.59 -23.61 -35.85
CA TYR A 46 33.73 -23.68 -36.76
C TYR A 46 33.84 -25.06 -37.40
N PRO A 47 34.05 -25.17 -38.74
CA PRO A 47 34.18 -24.08 -39.71
C PRO A 47 32.84 -23.37 -40.00
N PRO A 48 32.85 -22.12 -40.50
CA PRO A 48 31.63 -21.37 -40.80
C PRO A 48 30.73 -22.13 -41.76
N GLN A 49 29.44 -22.28 -41.43
CA GLN A 49 28.50 -22.97 -42.31
C GLN A 49 28.22 -22.14 -43.56
N TYR A 50 28.31 -22.77 -44.72
CA TYR A 50 27.98 -22.14 -46.00
C TYR A 50 26.46 -21.92 -46.06
N ARG A 51 26.01 -20.66 -46.10
CA ARG A 51 24.58 -20.32 -46.26
C ARG A 51 24.25 -20.22 -47.75
N LEU A 52 23.34 -21.05 -48.25
CA LEU A 52 22.79 -20.86 -49.59
C LEU A 52 21.83 -19.67 -49.57
N ASN A 53 22.08 -18.68 -50.44
CA ASN A 53 21.23 -17.51 -50.67
C ASN A 53 20.99 -16.62 -49.43
N PRO A 54 22.01 -15.86 -48.98
CA PRO A 54 22.01 -15.10 -47.73
C PRO A 54 20.80 -14.16 -47.57
N VAL A 55 20.42 -13.47 -48.64
CA VAL A 55 19.34 -12.47 -48.62
C VAL A 55 17.97 -13.07 -48.28
N GLN A 56 17.68 -14.27 -48.78
CA GLN A 56 16.41 -14.95 -48.50
C GLN A 56 16.37 -15.47 -47.06
N GLN A 57 17.52 -15.89 -46.53
CA GLN A 57 17.64 -16.37 -45.17
C GLN A 57 17.54 -15.23 -44.16
N ASP A 58 18.22 -14.11 -44.42
CA ASP A 58 18.13 -12.91 -43.59
C ASP A 58 16.68 -12.38 -43.55
N ALA A 59 15.95 -12.42 -44.66
CA ALA A 59 14.54 -12.03 -44.70
C ALA A 59 13.63 -12.95 -43.86
N ALA A 60 13.88 -14.26 -43.87
CA ALA A 60 13.15 -15.22 -43.05
C ALA A 60 13.47 -15.06 -41.55
N ASP A 61 14.75 -14.80 -41.23
CA ASP A 61 15.21 -14.55 -39.86
C ASP A 61 14.59 -13.26 -39.32
N ILE A 62 14.51 -12.19 -40.12
CA ILE A 62 13.84 -10.93 -39.75
C ILE A 62 12.35 -11.15 -39.45
N ALA A 63 11.63 -11.87 -40.30
CA ALA A 63 10.21 -12.15 -40.09
C ALA A 63 9.96 -12.96 -38.79
N GLU A 64 10.87 -13.90 -38.46
CA GLU A 64 10.81 -14.66 -37.21
C GLU A 64 11.17 -13.78 -36.00
N ILE A 65 12.13 -12.85 -36.12
CA ILE A 65 12.45 -11.87 -35.08
C ILE A 65 11.23 -11.00 -34.77
N GLU A 66 10.58 -10.45 -35.80
CA GLU A 66 9.37 -9.63 -35.64
C GLU A 66 8.27 -10.39 -34.88
N LYS A 67 8.01 -11.63 -35.27
CA LYS A 67 7.05 -12.50 -34.61
C LYS A 67 7.40 -12.80 -33.14
N ARG A 68 8.68 -12.98 -32.81
CA ARG A 68 9.11 -13.17 -31.40
C ARG A 68 9.00 -11.88 -30.60
N LEU A 69 9.26 -10.73 -31.22
CA LEU A 69 9.06 -9.42 -30.60
C LEU A 69 7.59 -9.14 -30.27
N ASP A 70 6.63 -9.62 -31.05
CA ASP A 70 5.21 -9.52 -30.69
C ASP A 70 4.93 -10.13 -29.31
N THR A 71 5.53 -11.29 -29.03
CA THR A 71 5.38 -11.97 -27.73
C THR A 71 6.02 -11.16 -26.60
N PHE A 72 7.19 -10.56 -26.85
CA PHE A 72 7.83 -9.64 -25.91
C PHE A 72 6.93 -8.45 -25.59
N PHE A 73 6.35 -7.80 -26.62
CA PHE A 73 5.50 -6.63 -26.44
C PHE A 73 4.20 -6.95 -25.72
N VAL A 74 3.62 -8.13 -25.92
CA VAL A 74 2.46 -8.59 -25.14
C VAL A 74 2.81 -8.65 -23.64
N HIS A 75 3.96 -9.22 -23.27
CA HIS A 75 4.39 -9.27 -21.88
C HIS A 75 4.77 -7.89 -21.31
N ALA A 76 5.36 -7.02 -22.13
CA ALA A 76 5.63 -5.64 -21.74
C ALA A 76 4.33 -4.87 -21.45
N LYS A 77 3.29 -5.05 -22.28
CA LYS A 77 1.96 -4.46 -22.06
C LYS A 77 1.27 -5.02 -20.82
N GLN A 78 1.39 -6.32 -20.55
CA GLN A 78 0.88 -6.90 -19.31
C GLN A 78 1.56 -6.29 -18.08
N LEU A 79 2.89 -6.11 -18.12
CA LEU A 79 3.64 -5.48 -17.04
C LEU A 79 3.23 -4.01 -16.83
N GLU A 80 3.05 -3.25 -17.91
CA GLU A 80 2.56 -1.86 -17.85
C GLU A 80 1.23 -1.76 -17.10
N ILE A 81 0.25 -2.61 -17.44
CA ILE A 81 -1.06 -2.66 -16.78
C ILE A 81 -0.92 -2.97 -15.28
N VAL A 82 -0.08 -3.96 -14.92
CA VAL A 82 0.17 -4.31 -13.52
C VAL A 82 0.74 -3.11 -12.74
N LEU A 83 1.68 -2.38 -13.34
CA LEU A 83 2.30 -1.21 -12.73
C LEU A 83 1.32 -0.04 -12.59
N MET A 84 0.50 0.26 -13.61
CA MET A 84 -0.52 1.31 -13.53
C MET A 84 -1.56 1.01 -12.45
N ASN A 85 -2.04 -0.23 -12.39
CA ASN A 85 -2.98 -0.68 -11.35
C ASN A 85 -2.38 -0.62 -9.94
N LYS A 86 -1.06 -0.80 -9.81
CA LYS A 86 -0.37 -0.63 -8.52
C LYS A 86 -0.33 0.85 -8.14
N ALA A 87 0.05 1.72 -9.07
CA ALA A 87 0.11 3.17 -8.85
C ALA A 87 -1.25 3.76 -8.43
N GLN A 88 -2.34 3.35 -9.09
CA GLN A 88 -3.71 3.78 -8.73
C GLN A 88 -4.15 3.29 -7.36
N ARG A 89 -3.77 2.06 -6.99
CA ARG A 89 -4.06 1.52 -5.65
C ARG A 89 -3.27 2.24 -4.57
N THR A 90 -2.01 2.55 -4.82
CA THR A 90 -1.22 3.33 -3.87
C THR A 90 -1.77 4.73 -3.69
N SER A 91 -2.21 5.41 -4.76
CA SER A 91 -2.79 6.75 -4.66
C SER A 91 -4.12 6.75 -3.90
N SER A 92 -5.00 5.79 -4.14
CA SER A 92 -6.27 5.66 -3.40
C SER A 92 -6.04 5.40 -1.91
N ILE A 93 -5.13 4.48 -1.57
CA ILE A 93 -4.75 4.21 -0.17
C ILE A 93 -4.19 5.48 0.50
N THR A 94 -3.36 6.26 -0.18
CA THR A 94 -2.83 7.52 0.40
C THR A 94 -3.92 8.56 0.61
N THR A 95 -4.89 8.67 -0.30
CA THR A 95 -6.00 9.61 -0.16
C THR A 95 -6.91 9.22 1.00
N GLU A 96 -7.34 7.96 1.05
CA GLU A 96 -8.17 7.43 2.14
C GLU A 96 -7.48 7.59 3.51
N ARG A 97 -6.17 7.30 3.57
CA ARG A 97 -5.39 7.52 4.78
C ARG A 97 -5.43 8.99 5.23
N ASN A 98 -5.23 9.94 4.32
CA ASN A 98 -5.26 11.36 4.64
C ASN A 98 -6.65 11.82 5.12
N GLU A 99 -7.71 11.28 4.52
CA GLU A 99 -9.09 11.54 4.93
C GLU A 99 -9.34 11.05 6.37
N LEU A 100 -8.92 9.83 6.68
CA LEU A 100 -9.01 9.29 8.05
C LEU A 100 -8.15 10.08 9.05
N GLU A 101 -6.93 10.48 8.68
CA GLU A 101 -6.08 11.32 9.54
C GLU A 101 -6.69 12.72 9.78
N ASN A 102 -7.45 13.26 8.82
CA ASN A 102 -8.20 14.49 9.00
C ASN A 102 -9.41 14.29 9.94
N GLU A 103 -10.15 13.21 9.78
CA GLU A 103 -11.30 12.88 10.63
C GLU A 103 -10.87 12.63 12.07
N ILE A 104 -9.76 11.91 12.30
CA ILE A 104 -9.18 11.71 13.62
C ILE A 104 -8.90 13.05 14.29
N ARG A 105 -8.22 13.98 13.59
CA ARG A 105 -7.92 15.31 14.14
C ARG A 105 -9.18 16.11 14.47
N ALA A 106 -10.22 16.01 13.64
CA ALA A 106 -11.49 16.67 13.91
C ALA A 106 -12.18 16.09 15.16
N LEU A 107 -12.21 14.76 15.29
CA LEU A 107 -12.77 14.07 16.45
C LEU A 107 -11.99 14.37 17.74
N GLU A 108 -10.65 14.44 17.66
CA GLU A 108 -9.80 14.82 18.79
C GLU A 108 -10.10 16.24 19.28
N ALA A 109 -10.29 17.19 18.35
CA ALA A 109 -10.66 18.56 18.68
C ALA A 109 -12.05 18.64 19.34
N GLU A 110 -13.04 17.94 18.79
CA GLU A 110 -14.39 17.89 19.37
C GLU A 110 -14.40 17.23 20.75
N LEU A 111 -13.60 16.17 20.94
CA LEU A 111 -13.44 15.50 22.22
C LEU A 111 -12.85 16.45 23.27
N LEU A 112 -11.84 17.23 22.90
CA LEU A 112 -11.24 18.24 23.78
C LEU A 112 -12.28 19.29 24.19
N GLU A 113 -13.02 19.85 23.24
CA GLU A 113 -14.07 20.84 23.52
C GLU A 113 -15.15 20.29 24.45
N LYS A 114 -15.58 19.05 24.23
CA LYS A 114 -16.56 18.38 25.10
C LYS A 114 -16.02 18.15 26.50
N ASN A 115 -14.74 17.77 26.65
CA ASN A 115 -14.12 17.61 27.96
C ASN A 115 -14.07 18.95 28.72
N ASP A 116 -13.66 20.04 28.06
CA ASP A 116 -13.66 21.38 28.65
C ASP A 116 -15.07 21.79 29.12
N LEU A 117 -16.10 21.43 28.36
CA LEU A 117 -17.49 21.70 28.71
C LEU A 117 -17.93 20.90 29.94
N ILE A 118 -17.55 19.62 30.01
CA ILE A 118 -17.82 18.75 31.16
C ILE A 118 -17.19 19.32 32.43
N GLU A 119 -15.94 19.81 32.36
CA GLU A 119 -15.27 20.43 33.51
C GLU A 119 -16.05 21.66 34.02
N LYS A 120 -16.46 22.55 33.12
CA LYS A 120 -17.26 23.73 33.46
C LYS A 120 -18.58 23.35 34.13
N TYR A 121 -19.30 22.37 33.59
CA TYR A 121 -20.55 21.91 34.20
C TYR A 121 -20.34 21.17 35.52
N THR A 122 -19.22 20.47 35.67
CA THR A 122 -18.84 19.80 36.93
C THR A 122 -18.74 20.82 38.07
N ASP A 123 -18.13 21.98 37.84
CA ASP A 123 -18.05 23.04 38.86
C ASP A 123 -19.39 23.66 39.18
N VAL A 124 -20.25 23.86 38.17
CA VAL A 124 -21.62 24.33 38.36
C VAL A 124 -22.39 23.36 39.25
N VAL A 125 -22.34 22.06 38.95
CA VAL A 125 -23.01 21.01 39.72
C VAL A 125 -22.52 21.00 41.17
N LYS A 126 -21.20 21.01 41.42
CA LYS A 126 -20.64 21.10 42.77
C LYS A 126 -21.12 22.35 43.52
N GLY A 127 -21.26 23.47 42.81
CA GLY A 127 -21.83 24.71 43.35
C GLY A 127 -23.29 24.55 43.78
N TRP A 128 -24.10 23.86 42.98
CA TRP A 128 -25.49 23.54 43.31
C TRP A 128 -25.59 22.55 44.47
N GLU A 129 -24.82 21.47 44.47
CA GLU A 129 -24.76 20.50 45.57
C GLU A 129 -24.44 21.18 46.90
N SER A 130 -23.48 22.12 46.90
CA SER A 130 -23.11 22.89 48.08
C SER A 130 -24.25 23.80 48.57
N LYS A 131 -25.03 24.40 47.65
CA LYS A 131 -26.20 25.22 48.01
C LYS A 131 -27.34 24.37 48.55
N PHE A 132 -27.65 23.24 47.92
CA PHE A 132 -28.64 22.28 48.39
C PHE A 132 -28.31 21.78 49.79
N ARG A 133 -27.05 21.40 50.04
CA ARG A 133 -26.60 20.98 51.38
C ARG A 133 -26.84 22.05 52.45
N ARG A 134 -26.57 23.33 52.15
CA ARG A 134 -26.85 24.45 53.07
C ARG A 134 -28.34 24.66 53.31
N LEU A 135 -29.17 24.45 52.29
CA LEU A 135 -30.63 24.52 52.43
C LEU A 135 -31.15 23.38 53.31
N GLU A 136 -30.69 22.15 53.08
CA GLU A 136 -31.04 20.97 53.88
C GLU A 136 -30.66 21.16 55.35
N THR A 137 -29.46 21.71 55.64
CA THR A 137 -29.03 21.99 57.02
C THR A 137 -29.93 23.02 57.70
N ARG A 138 -30.32 24.10 57.02
CA ARG A 138 -31.23 25.11 57.58
C ARG A 138 -32.62 24.54 57.82
N LEU A 139 -33.16 23.79 56.86
CA LEU A 139 -34.46 23.14 57.01
C LEU A 139 -34.47 22.15 58.18
N ALA A 140 -33.36 21.42 58.40
CA ALA A 140 -33.22 20.54 59.55
C ALA A 140 -33.17 21.30 60.88
N GLN A 141 -32.61 22.52 60.90
CA GLN A 141 -32.56 23.39 62.07
C GLN A 141 -33.91 24.04 62.39
N ASP A 142 -34.69 24.43 61.37
CA ASP A 142 -36.00 25.06 61.53
C ASP A 142 -37.09 24.08 62.00
N ASN A 143 -36.85 22.77 61.92
CA ASN A 143 -37.78 21.70 62.32
C ASN A 143 -37.48 21.09 63.70
N ILE A 144 -36.59 21.70 64.50
CA ILE A 144 -36.27 21.33 65.89
C ILE A 144 -36.68 22.49 66.80
#